data_AF-A0A2I0AWC8-F1
#
_entry.id   AF-A0A2I0AWC8-F1
#
_cell.length_a   1.000
_cell.length_b   1.000
_cell.length_c   1.000
_cell.angle_alpha   90.00
_cell.angle_beta   90.00
_cell.angle_gamma   90.00
#
_symmetry.space_group_name_H-M   'P 1'
#
loop_
_entity.id
_entity.type
_entity.pdbx_description
1 polymer ?
#
loop_
_entity_poly.entity_id
_entity_poly.type
_entity_poly.pdbx_seq_one_letter_code
_entity_poly.pdbx_strand_id
1 'polypeptide(L)'
;MASNNCLLLSQLYVVVLLGLCATTATASWAISGENNNIGWRSLMNHGDSSPLALIAIHMAVNLWNLHESGATRTVMALSQALGVWEKVHDGVNVMCVDLIVKLTPLDQPSVHQFGSITMYMGIPQGLPFDYESVAPNGFLASPILPVGWLP
;
A
#
# COMPACT_ATOMS: atom_id res chain seq x y z
N MET A 1 -3.49 63.00 0.23
CA MET A 1 -2.47 62.12 0.86
C MET A 1 -2.93 60.69 0.68
N ALA A 2 -2.28 59.98 -0.23
CA ALA A 2 -2.52 58.57 -0.50
C ALA A 2 -1.91 57.74 0.65
N SER A 3 -2.67 56.77 1.17
CA SER A 3 -2.13 55.71 2.01
C SER A 3 -2.62 54.38 1.48
N ASN A 4 -1.65 53.60 1.04
CA ASN A 4 -1.76 52.30 0.39
C ASN A 4 -2.36 51.26 1.33
N ASN A 5 -3.54 50.73 1.00
CA ASN A 5 -4.07 49.49 1.59
C ASN A 5 -4.34 48.39 0.54
N CYS A 6 -4.02 48.63 -0.73
CA CYS A 6 -4.35 47.70 -1.83
C CYS A 6 -3.31 46.60 -2.08
N LEU A 7 -2.25 46.49 -1.27
CA LEU A 7 -1.18 45.49 -1.46
C LEU A 7 -1.25 44.27 -0.52
N LEU A 8 -2.19 44.24 0.43
CA LEU A 8 -2.32 43.10 1.36
C LEU A 8 -3.37 42.05 0.93
N LEU A 9 -4.29 42.40 0.03
CA LEU A 9 -5.33 41.47 -0.44
C LEU A 9 -4.87 40.62 -1.64
N SER A 10 -3.94 41.10 -2.46
CA SER A 10 -3.41 40.33 -3.60
C SER A 10 -2.41 39.25 -3.19
N GLN A 11 -1.76 39.39 -2.03
CA GLN A 11 -0.84 38.36 -1.51
C GLN A 11 -1.57 37.23 -0.77
N LEU A 12 -2.76 37.48 -0.20
CA LEU A 12 -3.52 36.43 0.48
C LEU A 12 -4.16 35.44 -0.53
N TYR A 13 -4.57 35.92 -1.71
CA TYR A 13 -5.16 35.05 -2.73
C TYR A 13 -4.14 34.17 -3.46
N VAL A 14 -2.89 34.63 -3.61
CA VAL A 14 -1.83 33.84 -4.27
C VAL A 14 -1.36 32.69 -3.38
N VAL A 15 -1.36 32.85 -2.06
CA VAL A 15 -1.01 31.76 -1.12
C VAL A 15 -2.12 30.72 -1.03
N VAL A 16 -3.39 31.13 -1.14
CA VAL A 16 -4.52 30.18 -1.12
C VAL A 16 -4.59 29.34 -2.41
N LEU A 17 -4.19 29.89 -3.58
CA LEU A 17 -4.14 29.10 -4.82
C LEU A 17 -2.87 28.23 -4.96
N LEU A 18 -1.74 28.61 -4.38
CA LEU A 18 -0.51 27.78 -4.38
C LEU A 18 -0.51 26.68 -3.32
N GLY A 19 -1.42 26.74 -2.33
CA GLY A 19 -1.66 25.66 -1.38
C GLY A 19 -2.57 24.54 -1.89
N LEU A 20 -3.13 24.67 -3.10
CA LEU A 20 -4.10 23.73 -3.66
C LEU A 20 -3.48 22.70 -4.64
N CYS A 21 -2.17 22.77 -4.88
CA CYS A 21 -1.44 21.88 -5.80
C CYS A 21 -0.23 21.22 -5.13
N ALA A 22 -0.45 20.42 -4.08
CA ALA A 22 0.43 19.30 -3.70
C ALA A 22 -0.13 18.60 -2.45
N THR A 23 -1.19 17.83 -2.63
CA THR A 23 -1.47 16.62 -1.84
C THR A 23 -2.69 15.99 -2.50
N THR A 24 -2.46 15.26 -3.59
CA THR A 24 -3.21 14.01 -3.74
C THR A 24 -2.78 13.13 -2.57
N ALA A 25 -3.33 13.43 -1.38
CA ALA A 25 -3.42 12.47 -0.32
C ALA A 25 -4.24 11.34 -0.94
N THR A 26 -3.55 10.33 -1.45
CA THR A 26 -4.13 9.03 -1.67
C THR A 26 -4.44 8.55 -0.26
N ALA A 27 -5.62 8.93 0.22
CA ALA A 27 -6.22 8.28 1.36
C ALA A 27 -6.14 6.79 1.03
N SER A 28 -5.44 6.04 1.89
CA SER A 28 -5.46 4.59 1.79
C SER A 28 -6.91 4.18 1.65
N TRP A 29 -7.23 3.33 0.68
CA TRP A 29 -8.60 2.91 0.50
C TRP A 29 -9.05 2.31 1.82
N ALA A 30 -10.04 2.93 2.47
CA ALA A 30 -10.63 2.35 3.64
C ALA A 30 -11.04 0.93 3.24
N ILE A 31 -10.51 -0.09 3.92
CA ILE A 31 -11.18 -1.38 3.92
C ILE A 31 -12.64 -1.06 4.25
N SER A 32 -13.57 -1.62 3.47
CA SER A 32 -14.97 -1.69 3.85
C SER A 32 -15.06 -2.28 5.27
N GLY A 33 -15.05 -1.43 6.31
CA GLY A 33 -14.89 -1.88 7.71
C GLY A 33 -13.96 -1.04 8.60
N GLU A 34 -13.26 -0.02 8.10
CA GLU A 34 -12.39 0.86 8.91
C GLU A 34 -13.16 1.53 10.07
N ASN A 35 -14.50 1.57 10.01
CA ASN A 35 -15.35 2.19 11.01
C ASN A 35 -16.26 1.24 11.81
N ASN A 36 -16.05 -0.09 11.83
CA ASN A 36 -16.86 -0.98 12.68
C ASN A 36 -16.09 -2.24 13.14
N ASN A 37 -15.62 -2.24 14.39
CA ASN A 37 -15.66 -3.41 15.29
C ASN A 37 -14.85 -4.70 14.99
N ILE A 38 -13.83 -4.72 14.12
CA ILE A 38 -13.11 -5.97 13.73
C ILE A 38 -11.62 -6.05 14.18
N GLY A 39 -11.09 -5.02 14.85
CA GLY A 39 -9.75 -5.07 15.48
C GLY A 39 -8.57 -4.93 14.51
N TRP A 40 -8.81 -4.50 13.27
CA TRP A 40 -7.77 -4.09 12.34
C TRP A 40 -7.34 -2.65 12.62
N ARG A 41 -6.03 -2.41 12.60
CA ARG A 41 -5.41 -1.10 12.76
C ARG A 41 -4.72 -0.73 11.45
N SER A 42 -5.06 0.42 10.87
CA SER A 42 -4.30 0.96 9.73
C SER A 42 -2.88 1.33 10.15
N LEU A 43 -1.92 0.94 9.33
CA LEU A 43 -0.50 1.29 9.45
C LEU A 43 -0.05 2.37 8.45
N MET A 44 -0.97 2.80 7.58
CA MET A 44 -0.80 3.91 6.65
C MET A 44 -1.66 5.09 7.13
N ASN A 45 -1.04 6.25 7.34
CA ASN A 45 -1.73 7.47 7.74
C ASN A 45 -1.50 8.56 6.69
N HIS A 46 -2.55 9.00 6.00
CA HIS A 46 -2.52 10.23 5.18
C HIS A 46 -1.35 10.35 4.18
N GLY A 47 -0.87 9.23 3.61
CA GLY A 47 0.26 9.19 2.68
C GLY A 47 1.61 8.85 3.32
N ASP A 48 1.73 8.89 4.65
CA ASP A 48 2.90 8.40 5.38
C ASP A 48 2.74 6.91 5.71
N SER A 49 3.66 6.11 5.18
CA SER A 49 3.78 4.71 5.53
C SER A 49 4.68 4.59 6.75
N SER A 50 4.17 3.99 7.84
CA SER A 50 5.04 3.63 8.96
C SER A 50 6.17 2.69 8.47
N PRO A 51 7.35 2.69 9.12
CA PRO A 51 8.41 1.75 8.76
C PRO A 51 7.93 0.29 8.73
N LEU A 52 7.00 -0.05 9.64
CA LEU A 52 6.36 -1.36 9.68
C LEU A 52 5.51 -1.65 8.42
N ALA A 53 4.76 -0.66 7.94
CA ALA A 53 3.98 -0.78 6.70
C ALA A 53 4.88 -1.03 5.49
N LEU A 54 5.99 -0.29 5.37
CA LEU A 54 6.95 -0.49 4.27
C LEU A 54 7.57 -1.88 4.29
N ILE A 55 7.95 -2.38 5.46
CA ILE A 55 8.48 -3.74 5.60
C ILE A 55 7.41 -4.77 5.22
N ALA A 56 6.17 -4.62 5.70
CA ALA A 56 5.07 -5.52 5.35
C ALA A 56 4.81 -5.55 3.83
N ILE A 57 4.84 -4.39 3.16
CA ILE A 57 4.68 -4.31 1.70
C ILE A 57 5.78 -5.10 0.98
N HIS A 58 7.05 -4.90 1.35
CA HIS A 58 8.16 -5.63 0.74
C HIS A 58 8.12 -7.13 1.03
N MET A 59 7.75 -7.52 2.25
CA MET A 59 7.54 -8.92 2.61
C MET A 59 6.46 -9.56 1.76
N ALA A 60 5.33 -8.88 1.55
CA ALA A 60 4.22 -9.42 0.77
C ALA A 60 4.64 -9.68 -0.69
N VAL A 61 5.35 -8.72 -1.32
CA VAL A 61 5.86 -8.90 -2.69
C VAL A 61 6.90 -10.02 -2.76
N ASN A 62 7.80 -10.11 -1.78
CA ASN A 62 8.82 -11.17 -1.73
C ASN A 62 8.19 -12.55 -1.54
N LEU A 63 7.23 -12.69 -0.62
CA LEU A 63 6.49 -13.94 -0.41
C LEU A 63 5.72 -14.34 -1.67
N TRP A 64 5.03 -13.39 -2.29
CA TRP A 64 4.34 -13.68 -3.55
C TRP A 64 5.31 -14.19 -4.62
N ASN A 65 6.45 -13.53 -4.82
CA ASN A 65 7.44 -13.97 -5.80
C ASN A 65 8.04 -15.35 -5.44
N LEU A 66 8.24 -15.62 -4.15
CA LEU A 66 8.75 -16.91 -3.68
C LEU A 66 7.76 -18.05 -3.95
N HIS A 67 6.47 -17.82 -3.71
CA HIS A 67 5.43 -18.86 -3.79
C HIS A 67 4.82 -19.01 -5.18
N GLU A 68 4.61 -17.91 -5.91
CA GLU A 68 3.75 -17.89 -7.11
C GLU A 68 4.52 -17.67 -8.41
N SER A 69 5.73 -17.10 -8.40
CA SER A 69 6.46 -16.79 -9.65
C SER A 69 6.79 -18.02 -10.49
N GLY A 70 7.10 -19.15 -9.84
CA GLY A 70 7.37 -20.40 -10.55
C GLY A 70 6.14 -20.94 -11.29
N ALA A 71 4.97 -20.88 -10.65
CA ALA A 71 3.72 -21.36 -11.23
C ALA A 71 3.18 -20.42 -12.31
N THR A 72 3.26 -19.11 -12.07
CA THR A 72 2.72 -18.09 -13.00
C THR A 72 3.69 -17.71 -14.11
N ARG A 73 4.99 -18.03 -13.97
CA ARG A 73 6.08 -17.50 -14.80
C ARG A 73 6.12 -15.97 -14.86
N THR A 74 5.73 -15.30 -13.76
CA THR A 74 5.72 -13.85 -13.68
C THR A 74 6.41 -13.36 -12.41
N VAL A 75 7.03 -12.19 -12.47
CA VAL A 75 7.59 -11.49 -11.31
C VAL A 75 6.73 -10.27 -11.00
N MET A 76 6.38 -10.13 -9.72
CA MET A 76 5.65 -9.01 -9.17
C MET A 76 6.60 -7.95 -8.65
N ALA A 77 6.31 -6.69 -9.00
CA ALA A 77 6.91 -5.52 -8.40
C ALA A 77 5.80 -4.61 -7.84
N LEU A 78 6.09 -3.95 -6.73
CA LEU A 78 5.20 -2.93 -6.17
C LEU A 78 5.05 -1.77 -7.17
N SER A 79 3.81 -1.34 -7.42
CA SER A 79 3.53 -0.05 -8.09
C SER A 79 3.02 0.98 -7.10
N GLN A 80 2.05 0.60 -6.26
CA GLN A 80 1.46 1.49 -5.26
C GLN A 80 0.88 0.66 -4.11
N ALA A 81 1.02 1.13 -2.88
CA ALA A 81 0.29 0.58 -1.74
C ALA A 81 -1.05 1.32 -1.59
N LEU A 82 -2.15 0.57 -1.59
CA LEU A 82 -3.49 1.09 -1.35
C LEU A 82 -3.83 1.11 0.13
N GLY A 83 -3.26 0.17 0.90
CA GLY A 83 -3.40 0.15 2.35
C GLY A 83 -2.63 -0.99 3.00
N VAL A 84 -2.30 -0.79 4.27
CA VAL A 84 -1.65 -1.78 5.12
C VAL A 84 -2.34 -1.77 6.47
N TRP A 85 -2.75 -2.93 6.95
CA TRP A 85 -3.43 -3.09 8.23
C TRP A 85 -2.81 -4.22 9.03
N GLU A 86 -2.82 -4.05 10.34
CA GLU A 86 -2.40 -5.05 11.31
C GLU A 86 -3.59 -5.47 12.16
N LYS A 87 -3.65 -6.76 12.47
CA LYS A 87 -4.52 -7.31 13.51
C LYS A 87 -3.74 -8.33 14.32
N VAL A 88 -3.83 -8.24 15.63
CA VAL A 88 -3.29 -9.26 16.53
C VAL A 88 -4.41 -10.23 16.90
N HIS A 89 -4.18 -11.52 16.71
CA HIS A 89 -5.11 -12.57 17.09
C HIS A 89 -4.35 -13.81 17.56
N ASP A 90 -4.66 -14.30 18.75
CA ASP A 90 -4.13 -15.54 19.33
C ASP A 90 -2.59 -15.67 19.27
N GLY A 91 -1.88 -14.57 19.57
CA GLY A 91 -0.42 -14.55 19.55
C GLY A 91 0.21 -14.49 18.15
N VAL A 92 -0.58 -14.17 17.12
CA VAL A 92 -0.13 -13.95 15.75
C VAL A 92 -0.44 -12.52 15.33
N ASN A 93 0.56 -11.82 14.80
CA ASN A 93 0.39 -10.55 14.11
C ASN A 93 0.03 -10.85 12.66
N VAL A 94 -1.20 -10.56 12.28
CA VAL A 94 -1.70 -10.70 10.91
C VAL A 94 -1.61 -9.35 10.22
N MET A 95 -0.88 -9.32 9.10
CA MET A 95 -0.79 -8.16 8.22
C MET A 95 -1.69 -8.39 7.02
N CYS A 96 -2.51 -7.40 6.68
CA CYS A 96 -3.25 -7.31 5.42
C CYS A 96 -2.63 -6.19 4.59
N VAL A 97 -2.32 -6.47 3.34
CA VAL A 97 -1.67 -5.52 2.42
C VAL A 97 -2.44 -5.50 1.11
N ASP A 98 -2.97 -4.33 0.77
CA ASP A 98 -3.62 -4.07 -0.53
C ASP A 98 -2.67 -3.28 -1.42
N LEU A 99 -2.35 -3.84 -2.59
CA LEU A 99 -1.36 -3.28 -3.50
C LEU A 99 -1.91 -3.16 -4.93
N ILE A 100 -1.47 -2.12 -5.62
CA ILE A 100 -1.34 -2.13 -7.08
C ILE A 100 0.07 -2.62 -7.39
N VAL A 101 0.15 -3.59 -8.28
CA VAL A 101 1.39 -4.27 -8.64
C VAL A 101 1.58 -4.28 -10.14
N LYS A 102 2.85 -4.33 -10.54
CA LYS A 102 3.28 -4.56 -11.90
C LYS A 102 3.75 -6.00 -12.02
N LEU A 103 3.09 -6.77 -12.87
CA LEU A 103 3.47 -8.13 -13.23
C LEU A 103 4.29 -8.10 -14.52
N THR A 104 5.44 -8.75 -14.48
CA THR A 104 6.34 -8.89 -15.64
C THR A 104 6.50 -10.38 -15.95
N PRO A 105 5.99 -10.86 -17.10
CA PRO A 105 6.23 -12.22 -17.55
C PRO A 105 7.72 -12.46 -17.79
N LEU A 106 8.24 -13.58 -17.28
CA LEU A 106 9.65 -13.95 -17.44
C LEU A 106 10.02 -14.18 -18.92
N ASP A 107 9.07 -14.64 -19.73
CA ASP A 107 9.27 -14.91 -21.15
C ASP A 107 9.16 -13.67 -22.03
N GLN A 108 8.55 -12.59 -21.51
CA GLN A 108 8.31 -11.34 -22.25
C GLN A 108 8.51 -10.13 -21.33
N PRO A 109 9.76 -9.81 -20.96
CA PRO A 109 10.06 -8.80 -19.95
C PRO A 109 9.67 -7.36 -20.36
N SER A 110 9.38 -7.12 -21.65
CA SER A 110 8.87 -5.85 -22.16
C SER A 110 7.37 -5.67 -21.98
N VAL A 111 6.63 -6.75 -21.68
CA VAL A 111 5.20 -6.71 -21.44
C VAL A 111 4.95 -6.54 -19.94
N HIS A 112 4.07 -5.61 -19.60
CA HIS A 112 3.74 -5.30 -18.23
C HIS A 112 2.23 -5.28 -18.06
N GLN A 113 1.76 -5.94 -17.01
CA GLN A 113 0.35 -5.94 -16.63
C GLN A 113 0.22 -5.34 -15.25
N PHE A 114 -0.79 -4.50 -15.05
CA PHE A 114 -1.09 -3.94 -13.75
C PHE A 114 -2.24 -4.70 -13.11
N GLY A 115 -2.06 -5.03 -11.84
CA GLY A 115 -2.99 -5.83 -11.05
C GLY A 115 -3.23 -5.20 -9.68
N SER A 116 -4.43 -5.35 -9.15
CA SER A 116 -4.74 -5.11 -7.75
C SER A 116 -4.76 -6.44 -7.03
N ILE A 117 -4.14 -6.49 -5.86
CA ILE A 117 -4.04 -7.71 -5.06
C ILE A 117 -4.13 -7.38 -3.58
N THR A 118 -4.83 -8.25 -2.85
CA THR A 118 -4.83 -8.29 -1.38
C THR A 118 -4.02 -9.49 -0.92
N MET A 119 -3.12 -9.28 0.02
CA MET A 119 -2.30 -10.34 0.61
C MET A 119 -2.39 -10.32 2.13
N TYR A 120 -2.36 -11.50 2.73
CA TYR A 120 -2.37 -11.72 4.17
C TYR A 120 -1.09 -12.46 4.59
N MET A 121 -0.47 -11.99 5.66
CA MET A 121 0.72 -12.59 6.26
C MET A 121 0.53 -12.74 7.76
N GLY A 122 0.61 -13.96 8.28
CA GLY A 122 0.58 -14.26 9.71
C GLY A 122 1.99 -14.49 10.25
N ILE A 123 2.38 -13.68 11.24
CA ILE A 123 3.70 -13.73 11.88
C ILE A 123 3.49 -14.02 13.38
N PRO A 124 3.95 -15.17 13.90
CA PRO A 124 3.89 -15.46 15.33
C PRO A 124 4.61 -14.38 16.16
N GLN A 125 4.01 -13.97 17.27
CA GLN A 125 4.61 -13.02 18.18
C GLN A 125 5.91 -13.57 18.79
N GLY A 126 6.88 -12.68 18.98
CA GLY A 126 8.22 -13.03 19.48
C GLY A 126 9.20 -13.45 18.39
N LEU A 127 8.76 -13.61 17.14
CA LEU A 127 9.64 -13.77 16.00
C LEU A 127 10.02 -12.41 15.37
N PRO A 128 11.14 -12.34 14.63
CA PRO A 128 11.47 -11.18 13.81
C PRO A 128 10.35 -10.84 12.82
N PHE A 129 10.25 -9.56 12.46
CA PHE A 129 9.28 -9.09 11.46
C PHE A 129 9.92 -9.16 10.07
N ASP A 130 10.01 -10.37 9.52
CA ASP A 130 10.56 -10.66 8.19
C ASP A 130 9.78 -11.79 7.48
N TYR A 131 10.05 -12.00 6.20
CA TYR A 131 9.35 -13.00 5.39
C TYR A 131 9.70 -14.45 5.80
N GLU A 132 10.84 -14.67 6.45
CA GLU A 132 11.28 -16.00 6.91
C GLU A 132 10.50 -16.44 8.15
N SER A 133 10.00 -15.48 8.93
CA SER A 133 9.18 -15.69 10.11
C SER A 133 7.70 -15.99 9.78
N VAL A 134 7.30 -15.90 8.51
CA VAL A 134 5.98 -16.31 8.05
C VAL A 134 5.95 -17.82 7.85
N ALA A 135 5.06 -18.50 8.55
CA ALA A 135 4.90 -19.96 8.41
C ALA A 135 4.49 -20.33 6.97
N PRO A 136 4.75 -21.56 6.50
CA PRO A 136 4.40 -21.98 5.13
C PRO A 136 2.91 -21.82 4.77
N ASN A 137 2.02 -21.89 5.74
CA ASN A 137 0.58 -21.65 5.61
C ASN A 137 0.13 -20.27 6.14
N GLY A 138 1.09 -19.44 6.54
CA GLY A 138 0.87 -18.08 7.07
C GLY A 138 0.77 -17.03 5.98
N PHE A 139 0.99 -17.37 4.72
CA PHE A 139 0.83 -16.47 3.59
C PHE A 139 -0.39 -16.86 2.73
N LEU A 140 -1.21 -15.87 2.39
CA LEU A 140 -2.32 -16.03 1.47
C LEU A 140 -2.39 -14.82 0.54
N ALA A 141 -2.49 -15.07 -0.76
CA ALA A 141 -2.70 -14.04 -1.76
C ALA A 141 -4.06 -14.26 -2.45
N SER A 142 -4.86 -13.20 -2.53
CA SER A 142 -6.08 -13.20 -3.34
C SER A 142 -5.74 -13.24 -4.83
N PRO A 143 -6.67 -13.70 -5.69
CA PRO A 143 -6.50 -13.58 -7.14
C PRO A 143 -6.23 -12.14 -7.57
N ILE A 144 -5.30 -11.98 -8.52
CA ILE A 144 -4.95 -10.66 -9.04
C ILE A 144 -6.08 -10.16 -9.94
N LEU A 145 -6.60 -8.98 -9.62
CA LEU A 145 -7.64 -8.32 -10.40
C LEU A 145 -6.99 -7.35 -11.38
N PRO A 146 -7.26 -7.42 -12.69
CA PRO A 146 -6.72 -6.47 -13.65
C PRO A 146 -7.15 -5.05 -13.28
N VAL A 147 -6.17 -4.17 -13.10
CA VAL A 147 -6.43 -2.73 -13.05
C VAL A 147 -6.28 -2.28 -14.48
N GLY A 148 -7.25 -1.50 -14.99
CA GLY A 148 -7.18 -0.98 -16.35
C GLY A 148 -5.88 -0.22 -16.63
N TRP A 149 -5.72 0.29 -17.84
CA TRP A 149 -4.56 1.09 -18.20
C TRP A 149 -4.41 2.29 -17.26
N LEU A 150 -3.35 2.28 -16.45
CA LEU A 150 -2.89 3.46 -15.71
C LEU A 150 -2.11 4.33 -16.71
N PRO A 151 -2.44 5.63 -16.85
CA PRO A 151 -1.79 6.54 -17.79
C PRO A 151 -0.31 6.80 -17.48
#